data_AF-A0A5B7BH77-F1
#
_entry.id   AF-A0A5B7BH77-F1
#
_cell.length_a   1.000
_cell.length_b   1.000
_cell.length_c   1.000
_cell.angle_alpha   90.00
_cell.angle_beta   90.00
_cell.angle_gamma   90.00
#
_symmetry.space_group_name_H-M   'P 1'
#
loop_
_entity.id
_entity.type
_entity.pdbx_description
1 polymer ?
#
loop_
_entity_poly.entity_id
_entity_poly.type
_entity_poly.pdbx_seq_one_letter_code
_entity_poly.pdbx_strand_id
1 'polypeptide(L)'
;VQCIWNQYAECALQNGKFEFVKELMDRWFHSVWNAQYSQNGFSDTMDGENSLRLLESWISNFSQIDVLFGLLNLSLYKLLKNDHIEGRLAIDRALKTAAAEDYKHCVREHAMFLLTDGSQCKEDAPVSGILNILHGYLVDARAFPASEPLSRMFIQSIKKPRVRQLVSNMWSPVSSDFSLVNLVLEVWHGPSFLPQRFSNLKDLVDLVEAIMEILPSNYQLAVSVCKLLSGVPDSASVSFWASSLLVNALFQAVPVAPEYVWVEAAVILLNLTDIQSISVSFHKRALSVYPFSIKLWKSYLNLSRTTGNMGTVIEAARAKGIKLD
;
A
#
# COMPACT_ATOMS: atom_id res chain seq x y z
N VAL A 1 8.92 3.59 -25.68
CA VAL A 1 10.38 3.82 -25.55
C VAL A 1 10.76 4.42 -24.21
N GLN A 2 10.01 5.39 -23.69
CA GLN A 2 10.37 6.09 -22.43
C GLN A 2 10.41 5.16 -21.21
N CYS A 3 9.52 4.16 -21.17
CA CYS A 3 9.49 3.14 -20.13
C CYS A 3 10.81 2.37 -20.00
N ILE A 4 11.50 2.07 -21.12
CA ILE A 4 12.76 1.32 -21.11
C ILE A 4 13.87 2.15 -20.45
N TRP A 5 13.93 3.46 -20.75
CA TRP A 5 14.87 4.37 -20.09
C TRP A 5 14.62 4.42 -18.58
N ASN A 6 13.35 4.50 -18.19
CA ASN A 6 12.96 4.55 -16.79
C ASN A 6 13.36 3.27 -16.03
N GLN A 7 13.00 2.09 -16.56
CA GLN A 7 13.35 0.80 -15.97
C GLN A 7 14.87 0.58 -15.87
N TYR A 8 15.62 1.05 -16.87
CA TYR A 8 17.07 0.94 -16.86
C TYR A 8 17.72 1.85 -15.81
N ALA A 9 17.20 3.08 -15.66
CA ALA A 9 17.61 3.99 -14.60
C ALA A 9 17.27 3.42 -13.21
N GLU A 10 16.06 2.88 -13.03
CA GLU A 10 15.62 2.25 -11.77
C GLU A 10 16.52 1.06 -11.39
N CYS A 11 16.79 0.16 -12.35
CA CYS A 11 17.68 -0.98 -12.13
C CYS A 11 19.10 -0.53 -11.75
N ALA A 12 19.63 0.52 -12.39
CA ALA A 12 20.93 1.07 -12.03
C ALA A 12 20.95 1.72 -10.65
N LEU A 13 19.87 2.42 -10.26
CA LEU A 13 19.70 2.98 -8.92
C LEU A 13 19.65 1.91 -7.84
N GLN A 14 18.87 0.83 -8.05
CA GLN A 14 18.79 -0.30 -7.13
C GLN A 14 20.15 -0.99 -6.92
N ASN A 15 21.01 -0.97 -7.94
CA ASN A 15 22.38 -1.49 -7.88
C ASN A 15 23.40 -0.47 -7.33
N GLY A 16 22.96 0.68 -6.80
CA GLY A 16 23.83 1.71 -6.23
C GLY A 16 24.69 2.46 -7.24
N LYS A 17 24.39 2.40 -8.53
CA LYS A 17 25.20 3.00 -9.61
C LYS A 17 24.80 4.45 -9.89
N PHE A 18 24.83 5.30 -8.88
CA PHE A 18 24.33 6.68 -8.96
C PHE A 18 24.99 7.54 -10.05
N GLU A 19 26.31 7.48 -10.19
CA GLU A 19 27.03 8.25 -11.23
C GLU A 19 26.66 7.82 -12.65
N PHE A 20 26.45 6.51 -12.84
CA PHE A 20 25.97 5.98 -14.10
C PHE A 20 24.54 6.45 -14.41
N VAL A 21 23.68 6.52 -13.40
CA VAL A 21 22.31 7.02 -13.57
C VAL A 21 22.32 8.49 -13.99
N LYS A 22 23.17 9.33 -13.40
CA LYS A 22 23.33 10.73 -13.83
C LYS A 22 23.73 10.81 -15.31
N GLU A 23 24.74 10.05 -15.73
CA GLU A 23 25.18 10.03 -17.12
C GLU A 23 24.07 9.52 -18.06
N LEU A 24 23.35 8.48 -17.66
CA LEU A 24 22.24 7.91 -18.41
C LEU A 24 21.12 8.94 -18.60
N MET A 25 20.73 9.62 -17.54
CA MET A 25 19.65 10.61 -17.57
C MET A 25 20.06 11.87 -18.33
N ASP A 26 21.33 12.27 -18.27
CA ASP A 26 21.88 13.35 -19.09
C ASP A 26 21.79 13.00 -20.59
N ARG A 27 22.17 11.77 -20.96
CA ARG A 27 22.05 11.28 -22.35
C ARG A 27 20.60 11.24 -22.81
N TRP A 28 19.71 10.72 -21.97
CA TRP A 28 18.28 10.71 -22.24
C TRP A 28 17.75 12.14 -22.47
N PHE A 29 18.08 13.08 -21.58
CA PHE A 29 17.61 14.45 -21.69
C PHE A 29 18.10 15.09 -22.98
N HIS A 30 19.38 14.97 -23.34
CA HIS A 30 19.89 15.58 -24.58
C HIS A 30 19.38 14.93 -25.86
N SER A 31 19.22 13.59 -25.88
CA SER A 31 18.82 12.86 -27.09
C SER A 31 17.31 12.85 -27.33
N VAL A 32 16.51 12.84 -26.27
CA VAL A 32 15.06 12.68 -26.35
C VAL A 32 14.34 13.99 -26.06
N TRP A 33 14.74 14.69 -25.00
CA TRP A 33 14.02 15.86 -24.50
C TRP A 33 14.47 17.17 -25.17
N ASN A 34 15.78 17.44 -25.16
CA ASN A 34 16.36 18.69 -25.67
C ASN A 34 16.35 18.78 -27.20
N ALA A 35 16.56 17.66 -27.89
CA ALA A 35 16.47 17.59 -29.35
C ALA A 35 15.07 18.02 -29.86
N GLN A 36 14.02 17.76 -29.07
CA GLN A 36 12.65 18.16 -29.38
C GLN A 36 12.34 19.60 -28.93
N TYR A 37 12.97 20.05 -27.82
CA TYR A 37 12.97 21.47 -27.41
C TYR A 37 13.48 22.38 -28.53
N SER A 38 14.58 21.99 -29.18
CA SER A 38 15.17 22.74 -30.29
C SER A 38 14.38 22.64 -31.59
N GLN A 39 13.70 21.52 -31.88
CA GLN A 39 12.85 21.39 -33.07
C GLN A 39 11.57 22.21 -33.00
N ASN A 40 11.03 22.44 -31.80
CA ASN A 40 9.81 23.25 -31.61
C ASN A 40 10.07 24.75 -31.43
N GLY A 41 11.32 25.22 -31.60
CA GLY A 41 11.63 26.65 -31.75
C GLY A 41 11.40 27.52 -30.51
N PHE A 42 11.52 26.98 -29.30
CA PHE A 42 11.41 27.78 -28.08
C PHE A 42 12.77 28.42 -27.74
N SER A 43 12.82 29.76 -27.78
CA SER A 43 13.96 30.57 -27.36
C SER A 43 14.15 30.51 -25.84
N ASP A 44 15.41 30.55 -25.39
CA ASP A 44 15.89 30.55 -23.99
C ASP A 44 15.39 31.74 -23.16
N THR A 45 14.09 31.84 -22.91
CA THR A 45 13.54 32.68 -21.84
C THR A 45 13.14 31.76 -20.69
N MET A 46 13.87 31.89 -19.58
CA MET A 46 13.57 31.27 -18.29
C MET A 46 12.21 31.76 -17.79
N ASP A 47 11.14 31.06 -18.16
CA ASP A 47 9.87 31.11 -17.44
C ASP A 47 9.25 29.70 -17.45
N GLY A 48 8.83 29.23 -16.27
CA GLY A 48 8.31 27.86 -16.04
C GLY A 48 7.06 27.49 -16.87
N GLU A 49 6.51 28.42 -17.65
CA GLU A 49 5.45 28.16 -18.62
C GLU A 49 5.93 27.43 -19.88
N ASN A 50 7.22 27.48 -20.21
CA ASN A 50 7.76 26.82 -21.42
C ASN A 50 7.72 25.29 -21.33
N SER A 51 7.81 24.70 -20.13
CA SER A 51 7.72 23.24 -19.94
C SER A 51 6.33 22.67 -20.21
N LEU A 52 5.27 23.48 -20.06
CA LEU A 52 3.88 23.10 -20.31
C LEU A 52 3.57 22.96 -21.80
N ARG A 53 4.03 23.91 -22.62
CA ARG A 53 3.79 23.89 -24.09
C ARG A 53 4.54 22.77 -24.81
N LEU A 54 5.74 22.43 -24.34
CA LEU A 54 6.49 21.28 -24.85
C LEU A 54 5.77 19.97 -24.57
N LEU A 55 5.16 19.86 -23.39
CA LEU A 55 4.41 18.69 -23.00
C LEU A 55 3.10 18.54 -23.80
N GLU A 56 2.40 19.63 -24.11
CA GLU A 56 1.22 19.59 -24.99
C GLU A 56 1.57 19.08 -26.41
N SER A 57 2.73 19.46 -26.93
CA SER A 57 3.24 18.94 -28.21
C SER A 57 3.66 17.46 -28.12
N TRP A 58 4.17 17.03 -26.96
CA TRP A 58 4.50 15.62 -26.68
C TRP A 58 3.23 14.76 -26.58
N ILE A 59 2.23 15.23 -25.84
CA ILE A 59 0.93 14.55 -25.65
C ILE A 59 0.23 14.30 -26.99
N SER A 60 0.45 15.18 -27.97
CA SER A 60 -0.16 15.07 -29.29
C SER A 60 0.52 14.03 -30.21
N ASN A 61 1.80 13.72 -29.97
CA ASN A 61 2.62 12.90 -30.86
C ASN A 61 3.01 11.53 -30.27
N PHE A 62 2.83 11.33 -28.96
CA PHE A 62 3.26 10.12 -28.26
C PHE A 62 2.09 9.35 -27.65
N SER A 63 2.30 8.05 -27.42
CA SER A 63 1.37 7.24 -26.64
C SER A 63 1.28 7.79 -25.21
N GLN A 64 0.13 7.60 -24.55
CA GLN A 64 -0.06 8.03 -23.15
C GLN A 64 1.02 7.45 -22.22
N ILE A 65 1.46 6.21 -22.48
CA ILE A 65 2.55 5.55 -21.76
C ILE A 65 3.88 6.27 -21.99
N ASP A 66 4.20 6.64 -23.23
CA ASP A 66 5.44 7.37 -23.52
C ASP A 66 5.44 8.77 -22.88
N VAL A 67 4.31 9.48 -22.85
CA VAL A 67 4.19 10.76 -22.13
C VAL A 67 4.43 10.56 -20.64
N LEU A 68 3.77 9.56 -20.05
CA LEU A 68 3.86 9.27 -18.63
C LEU A 68 5.31 8.98 -18.21
N PHE A 69 5.95 8.00 -18.85
CA PHE A 69 7.33 7.63 -18.53
C PHE A 69 8.32 8.73 -18.91
N GLY A 70 8.00 9.57 -19.92
CA GLY A 70 8.76 10.77 -20.22
C GLY A 70 8.78 11.78 -19.07
N LEU A 71 7.62 11.99 -18.43
CA LEU A 71 7.50 12.85 -17.25
C LEU A 71 8.23 12.27 -16.02
N LEU A 72 8.16 10.95 -15.81
CA LEU A 72 8.90 10.28 -14.74
C LEU A 72 10.42 10.44 -14.95
N ASN A 73 10.90 10.22 -16.18
CA ASN A 73 12.29 10.42 -16.54
C ASN A 73 12.72 11.90 -16.37
N LEU A 74 11.85 12.85 -16.73
CA LEU A 74 12.13 14.27 -16.51
C LEU A 74 12.25 14.59 -15.02
N SER A 75 11.34 14.05 -14.20
CA SER A 75 11.38 14.24 -12.74
C SER A 75 12.69 13.72 -12.16
N LEU A 76 13.09 12.50 -12.54
CA LEU A 76 14.35 11.91 -12.11
C LEU A 76 15.57 12.74 -12.55
N TYR A 77 15.61 13.16 -13.81
CA TYR A 77 16.68 14.01 -14.32
C TYR A 77 16.78 15.33 -13.53
N LYS A 78 15.65 16.01 -13.30
CA LYS A 78 15.61 17.27 -12.57
C LYS A 78 16.05 17.11 -11.12
N LEU A 79 15.61 16.03 -10.46
CA LEU A 79 16.05 15.68 -9.10
C LEU A 79 17.58 15.47 -9.05
N LEU A 80 18.16 14.76 -10.03
CA LEU A 80 19.62 14.55 -10.12
C LEU A 80 20.42 15.85 -10.36
N LYS A 81 19.77 16.89 -10.90
CA LYS A 81 20.34 18.24 -11.07
C LYS A 81 20.03 19.18 -9.89
N ASN A 82 19.44 18.67 -8.80
CA ASN A 82 18.96 19.44 -7.64
C ASN A 82 17.88 20.49 -7.98
N ASP A 83 17.15 20.30 -9.09
CA ASP A 83 16.00 21.11 -9.47
C ASP A 83 14.71 20.47 -8.94
N HIS A 84 14.50 20.65 -7.63
CA HIS A 84 13.41 20.07 -6.87
C HIS A 84 12.02 20.58 -7.30
N ILE A 85 11.94 21.82 -7.78
CA ILE A 85 10.68 22.45 -8.19
C ILE A 85 10.19 21.83 -9.50
N GLU A 86 11.04 21.81 -10.54
CA GLU A 86 10.66 21.20 -11.81
C GLU A 86 10.51 19.67 -11.68
N GLY A 87 11.33 19.04 -10.83
CA GLY A 87 11.19 17.62 -10.50
C GLY A 87 9.82 17.27 -9.94
N ARG A 88 9.33 18.10 -9.00
CA ARG A 88 7.99 17.96 -8.40
C ARG A 88 6.88 18.20 -9.43
N LEU A 89 6.99 19.27 -10.21
CA LEU A 89 5.99 19.59 -11.24
C LEU A 89 5.87 18.46 -12.27
N ALA A 90 6.99 17.85 -12.67
CA ALA A 90 7.00 16.74 -13.61
C ALA A 90 6.29 15.49 -13.05
N ILE A 91 6.55 15.13 -11.79
CA ILE A 91 5.94 13.93 -11.19
C ILE A 91 4.47 14.13 -10.82
N ASP A 92 4.08 15.33 -10.38
CA ASP A 92 2.66 15.69 -10.17
C ASP A 92 1.87 15.55 -11.48
N ARG A 93 2.48 15.94 -12.60
CA ARG A 93 1.89 15.79 -13.94
C ARG A 93 1.86 14.32 -14.37
N ALA A 94 2.91 13.54 -14.08
CA ALA A 94 2.92 12.11 -14.34
C ALA A 94 1.75 11.41 -13.63
N LEU A 95 1.59 11.68 -12.33
CA LEU A 95 0.51 11.13 -11.52
C LEU A 95 -0.89 11.53 -12.05
N LYS A 96 -1.06 12.78 -12.50
CA LYS A 96 -2.31 13.23 -13.13
C LYS A 96 -2.60 12.52 -14.46
N THR A 97 -1.56 12.25 -15.26
CA THR A 97 -1.69 11.67 -16.61
C THR A 97 -1.83 10.14 -16.60
N ALA A 98 -1.46 9.49 -15.49
CA ALA A 98 -1.45 8.04 -15.35
C ALA A 98 -2.82 7.40 -15.67
N ALA A 99 -2.81 6.36 -16.50
CA ALA A 99 -3.96 5.48 -16.63
C ALA A 99 -4.17 4.69 -15.33
N ALA A 100 -5.36 4.08 -15.16
CA ALA A 100 -5.65 3.28 -13.97
C ALA A 100 -4.67 2.11 -13.78
N GLU A 101 -4.18 1.54 -14.89
CA GLU A 101 -3.20 0.43 -14.90
C GLU A 101 -1.83 0.87 -14.37
N ASP A 102 -1.39 2.09 -14.72
CA ASP A 102 -0.08 2.62 -14.34
C ASP A 102 -0.10 3.46 -13.05
N TYR A 103 -1.30 3.71 -12.48
CA TYR A 103 -1.46 4.61 -11.34
C TYR A 103 -0.64 4.18 -10.12
N LYS A 104 -0.63 2.88 -9.80
CA LYS A 104 0.16 2.34 -8.67
C LYS A 104 1.65 2.58 -8.87
N HIS A 105 2.17 2.40 -10.09
CA HIS A 105 3.57 2.68 -10.40
C HIS A 105 3.89 4.17 -10.21
N CYS A 106 3.02 5.06 -10.69
CA CYS A 106 3.20 6.50 -10.53
C CYS A 106 3.16 6.94 -9.07
N VAL A 107 2.27 6.35 -8.26
CA VAL A 107 2.23 6.60 -6.81
C VAL A 107 3.52 6.11 -6.13
N ARG A 108 4.09 4.98 -6.56
CA ARG A 108 5.38 4.48 -6.05
C ARG A 108 6.50 5.49 -6.31
N GLU A 109 6.63 5.95 -7.55
CA GLU A 109 7.63 6.95 -7.94
C GLU A 109 7.41 8.28 -7.21
N HIS A 110 6.16 8.73 -7.10
CA HIS A 110 5.81 9.96 -6.40
C HIS A 110 6.13 9.88 -4.90
N ALA A 111 5.83 8.76 -4.26
CA ALA A 111 6.21 8.50 -2.87
C ALA A 111 7.74 8.50 -2.67
N MET A 112 8.49 7.92 -3.62
CA MET A 112 9.97 7.90 -3.60
C MET A 112 10.56 9.31 -3.77
N PHE A 113 9.97 10.12 -4.64
CA PHE A 113 10.35 11.52 -4.81
C PHE A 113 10.18 12.29 -3.50
N LEU A 114 9.03 12.17 -2.84
CA LEU A 114 8.75 12.87 -1.58
C LEU A 114 9.72 12.48 -0.45
N LEU A 115 10.16 11.22 -0.44
CA LEU A 115 11.18 10.72 0.50
C LEU A 115 12.55 11.37 0.23
N THR A 116 12.92 11.49 -1.05
CA THR A 116 14.24 11.98 -1.48
C THR A 116 14.36 13.52 -1.44
N ASP A 117 13.27 14.22 -1.75
CA ASP A 117 13.18 15.69 -1.77
C ASP A 117 13.32 16.32 -0.37
N GLY A 118 13.20 15.52 0.69
CA GLY A 118 13.43 15.94 2.08
C GLY A 118 12.47 17.01 2.61
N SER A 119 11.44 17.37 1.84
CA SER A 119 10.51 18.47 2.13
C SER A 119 9.25 18.04 2.88
N GLN A 120 8.88 16.74 2.85
CA GLN A 120 7.63 16.26 3.46
C GLN A 120 7.74 14.94 4.25
N CYS A 121 8.73 14.08 3.99
CA CYS A 121 8.86 12.76 4.62
C CYS A 121 10.25 12.54 5.24
N LYS A 122 10.67 13.38 6.20
CA LYS A 122 11.77 13.00 7.11
C LYS A 122 11.22 12.09 8.22
N GLU A 123 12.10 11.33 8.88
CA GLU A 123 11.74 10.45 10.02
C GLU A 123 10.97 11.20 11.15
N ASP A 124 11.04 12.54 11.18
CA ASP A 124 10.31 13.43 12.11
C ASP A 124 9.05 14.10 11.50
N ALA A 125 8.60 13.68 10.31
CA ALA A 125 7.42 14.26 9.68
C ALA A 125 6.18 13.95 10.56
N PRO A 126 5.31 14.95 10.82
CA PRO A 126 4.12 14.71 11.63
C PRO A 126 3.24 13.68 10.94
N VAL A 127 2.66 12.75 11.72
CA VAL A 127 1.74 11.70 11.25
C VAL A 127 0.66 12.28 10.31
N SER A 128 0.19 13.50 10.58
CA SER A 128 -0.77 14.22 9.74
C SER A 128 -0.29 14.48 8.30
N GLY A 129 1.01 14.69 8.07
CA GLY A 129 1.58 14.89 6.74
C GLY A 129 1.50 13.62 5.89
N ILE A 130 1.90 12.49 6.46
CA ILE A 130 1.82 11.15 5.85
C ILE A 130 0.36 10.83 5.50
N LEU A 131 -0.57 11.05 6.43
CA LEU A 131 -1.99 10.80 6.21
C LEU A 131 -2.60 11.69 5.12
N ASN A 132 -2.21 12.96 5.06
CA ASN A 132 -2.70 13.87 4.02
C ASN A 132 -2.27 13.40 2.61
N ILE A 133 -1.04 12.91 2.48
CA ILE A 133 -0.54 12.35 1.22
C ILE A 133 -1.31 11.08 0.86
N LEU A 134 -1.45 10.14 1.81
CA LEU A 134 -2.21 8.90 1.59
C LEU A 134 -3.66 9.19 1.21
N HIS A 135 -4.33 10.09 1.93
CA HIS A 135 -5.69 10.53 1.61
C HIS A 135 -5.76 11.14 0.20
N GLY A 136 -4.76 11.94 -0.19
CA GLY A 136 -4.65 12.49 -1.54
C GLY A 136 -4.66 11.41 -2.63
N TYR A 137 -3.95 10.29 -2.41
CA TYR A 137 -4.00 9.16 -3.34
C TYR A 137 -5.34 8.43 -3.30
N LEU A 138 -5.90 8.21 -2.11
CA LEU A 138 -7.10 7.41 -1.90
C LEU A 138 -8.39 8.07 -2.42
N VAL A 139 -8.42 9.40 -2.53
CA VAL A 139 -9.54 10.14 -3.13
C VAL A 139 -9.63 9.92 -4.65
N ASP A 140 -8.53 9.52 -5.30
CA ASP A 140 -8.51 9.29 -6.74
C ASP A 140 -9.25 8.01 -7.11
N ALA A 141 -10.17 8.09 -8.09
CA ALA A 141 -10.93 6.94 -8.56
C ALA A 141 -10.04 5.81 -9.15
N ARG A 142 -8.80 6.13 -9.55
CA ARG A 142 -7.81 5.16 -10.04
C ARG A 142 -7.12 4.37 -8.93
N ALA A 143 -7.18 4.85 -7.68
CA ALA A 143 -6.62 4.13 -6.53
C ALA A 143 -7.27 2.77 -6.34
N PHE A 144 -8.58 2.72 -6.58
CA PHE A 144 -9.40 1.52 -6.53
C PHE A 144 -10.19 1.42 -7.82
N PRO A 145 -9.62 0.82 -8.89
CA PRO A 145 -10.40 0.52 -10.08
C PRO A 145 -11.63 -0.26 -9.62
N ALA A 146 -12.81 0.34 -9.78
CA ALA A 146 -14.03 -0.10 -9.13
C ALA A 146 -14.20 -1.60 -9.33
N SER A 147 -14.16 -2.37 -8.25
CA SER A 147 -14.50 -3.79 -8.29
C SER A 147 -15.97 -3.84 -8.67
N GLU A 148 -16.27 -4.17 -9.92
CA GLU A 148 -17.65 -4.29 -10.37
C GLU A 148 -18.33 -5.38 -9.55
N PRO A 149 -19.34 -5.06 -8.71
CA PRO A 149 -20.02 -6.10 -7.98
C PRO A 149 -20.66 -7.04 -8.99
N LEU A 150 -20.59 -8.36 -8.75
CA LEU A 150 -21.24 -9.40 -9.57
C LEU A 150 -22.72 -9.09 -9.86
N SER A 151 -23.37 -8.25 -9.04
CA SER A 151 -24.74 -7.75 -9.20
C SER A 151 -24.89 -6.58 -10.17
N ARG A 152 -23.91 -6.26 -11.02
CA ARG A 152 -23.99 -5.15 -12.00
C ARG A 152 -25.27 -5.18 -12.83
N MET A 153 -25.75 -6.36 -13.24
CA MET A 153 -27.05 -6.52 -13.91
C MET A 153 -28.22 -6.00 -13.05
N PHE A 154 -28.20 -6.30 -11.75
CA PHE A 154 -29.18 -5.79 -10.80
C PHE A 154 -29.09 -4.27 -10.66
N ILE A 155 -27.89 -3.71 -10.44
CA ILE A 155 -27.71 -2.24 -10.28
C ILE A 155 -28.10 -1.51 -11.58
N GLN A 156 -27.72 -2.03 -12.75
CA GLN A 156 -28.10 -1.48 -14.06
C GLN A 156 -29.61 -1.63 -14.34
N SER A 157 -30.26 -2.66 -13.82
CA SER A 157 -31.72 -2.83 -13.96
C SER A 157 -32.54 -1.80 -13.18
N ILE A 158 -31.95 -1.10 -12.20
CA ILE A 158 -32.62 -0.05 -11.44
C ILE A 158 -32.85 1.16 -12.34
N LYS A 159 -34.10 1.40 -12.74
CA LYS A 159 -34.49 2.50 -13.65
C LYS A 159 -34.35 3.90 -13.04
N LYS A 160 -34.45 4.04 -11.72
CA LYS A 160 -34.39 5.34 -11.03
C LYS A 160 -32.93 5.74 -10.76
N PRO A 161 -32.40 6.84 -11.33
CA PRO A 161 -30.99 7.22 -11.19
C PRO A 161 -30.55 7.43 -9.74
N ARG A 162 -31.38 8.11 -8.92
CA ARG A 162 -31.10 8.34 -7.49
C ARG A 162 -31.04 7.06 -6.68
N VAL A 163 -31.87 6.07 -7.00
CA VAL A 163 -31.89 4.77 -6.31
C VAL A 163 -30.68 3.93 -6.75
N ARG A 164 -30.33 3.98 -8.04
CA ARG A 164 -29.13 3.34 -8.57
C ARG A 164 -27.87 3.89 -7.89
N GLN A 165 -27.78 5.21 -7.76
CA GLN A 165 -26.66 5.87 -7.08
C GLN A 165 -26.62 5.51 -5.58
N LEU A 166 -27.76 5.52 -4.88
CA LEU A 166 -27.83 5.11 -3.48
C LEU A 166 -27.39 3.65 -3.27
N VAL A 167 -27.91 2.72 -4.10
CA VAL A 167 -27.54 1.30 -4.05
C VAL A 167 -26.07 1.12 -4.40
N SER A 168 -25.56 1.81 -5.42
CA SER A 168 -24.14 1.79 -5.77
C SER A 168 -23.26 2.30 -4.62
N ASN A 169 -23.68 3.35 -3.90
CA ASN A 169 -22.91 3.88 -2.77
C ASN A 169 -22.96 2.97 -1.54
N MET A 170 -24.11 2.34 -1.29
CA MET A 170 -24.27 1.38 -0.19
C MET A 170 -23.56 0.05 -0.45
N TRP A 171 -23.46 -0.35 -1.72
CA TRP A 171 -22.93 -1.65 -2.14
C TRP A 171 -21.53 -1.54 -2.73
N SER A 172 -21.01 -0.32 -2.92
CA SER A 172 -19.59 -0.10 -3.11
C SER A 172 -18.92 -0.57 -1.83
N PRO A 173 -18.11 -1.64 -1.88
CA PRO A 173 -17.38 -2.06 -0.71
C PRO A 173 -16.53 -0.87 -0.23
N VAL A 174 -16.37 -0.72 1.08
CA VAL A 174 -15.12 -0.13 1.59
C VAL A 174 -14.04 -0.99 0.98
N SER A 175 -13.26 -0.42 0.05
CA SER A 175 -12.26 -1.17 -0.69
C SER A 175 -11.41 -1.94 0.31
N SER A 176 -11.43 -3.27 0.23
CA SER A 176 -10.52 -4.11 1.01
C SER A 176 -9.13 -4.15 0.39
N ASP A 177 -8.92 -3.42 -0.72
CA ASP A 177 -7.61 -3.26 -1.32
C ASP A 177 -6.79 -2.26 -0.51
N PHE A 178 -5.88 -2.78 0.32
CA PHE A 178 -4.89 -1.97 1.03
C PHE A 178 -3.54 -1.92 0.29
N SER A 179 -3.44 -2.47 -0.92
CA SER A 179 -2.17 -2.60 -1.63
C SER A 179 -1.56 -1.26 -2.01
N LEU A 180 -2.36 -0.23 -2.32
CA LEU A 180 -1.83 1.10 -2.62
C LEU A 180 -1.18 1.74 -1.38
N VAL A 181 -1.82 1.64 -0.22
CA VAL A 181 -1.26 2.16 1.02
C VAL A 181 -0.02 1.35 1.42
N ASN A 182 -0.08 0.02 1.35
CA ASN A 182 1.08 -0.82 1.66
C ASN A 182 2.24 -0.57 0.70
N LEU A 183 1.98 -0.29 -0.58
CA LEU A 183 3.00 0.11 -1.55
C LEU A 183 3.70 1.41 -1.12
N VAL A 184 2.94 2.43 -0.70
CA VAL A 184 3.52 3.71 -0.24
C VAL A 184 4.30 3.51 1.06
N LEU A 185 3.76 2.75 2.02
CA LEU A 185 4.45 2.43 3.27
C LEU A 185 5.73 1.61 3.02
N GLU A 186 5.71 0.71 2.04
CA GLU A 186 6.89 -0.07 1.64
C GLU A 186 7.98 0.85 1.08
N VAL A 187 7.62 1.85 0.27
CA VAL A 187 8.58 2.83 -0.25
C VAL A 187 9.19 3.66 0.87
N TRP A 188 8.39 4.11 1.83
CA TRP A 188 8.86 5.00 2.90
C TRP A 188 9.57 4.29 4.04
N HIS A 189 9.18 3.07 4.36
CA HIS A 189 9.63 2.37 5.56
C HIS A 189 10.26 1.00 5.29
N GLY A 190 10.22 0.53 4.04
CA GLY A 190 10.69 -0.78 3.65
C GLY A 190 9.65 -1.88 3.86
N PRO A 191 10.05 -3.16 3.72
CA PRO A 191 9.14 -4.30 3.64
C PRO A 191 8.30 -4.56 4.90
N SER A 192 8.63 -3.92 6.03
CA SER A 192 7.85 -3.98 7.27
C SER A 192 6.64 -3.04 7.28
N PHE A 193 6.53 -2.12 6.32
CA PHE A 193 5.56 -1.01 6.30
C PHE A 193 5.65 -0.03 7.47
N LEU A 194 6.60 -0.27 8.39
CA LEU A 194 6.72 0.42 9.67
C LEU A 194 8.11 1.05 9.76
N PRO A 195 8.22 2.31 10.22
CA PRO A 195 9.49 2.95 10.49
C PRO A 195 10.45 2.05 11.28
N GLN A 196 11.72 2.01 10.90
CA GLN A 196 12.72 1.18 11.62
C GLN A 196 13.15 1.80 12.95
N ARG A 197 12.98 3.11 13.10
CA ARG A 197 13.34 3.89 14.28
C ARG A 197 12.11 4.67 14.73
N PHE A 198 11.60 4.35 15.91
CA PHE A 198 10.59 5.18 16.57
C PHE A 198 11.26 5.91 17.73
N SER A 199 11.03 7.22 17.81
CA SER A 199 11.38 8.05 18.97
C SER A 199 10.64 7.56 20.22
N ASN A 200 9.39 7.13 20.08
CA ASN A 200 8.56 6.57 21.14
C ASN A 200 7.48 5.63 20.57
N LEU A 201 7.06 4.64 21.36
CA LEU A 201 5.98 3.69 21.03
C LEU A 201 4.65 4.38 20.71
N LYS A 202 4.39 5.53 21.34
CA LYS A 202 3.18 6.32 21.08
C LYS A 202 3.07 6.73 19.61
N ASP A 203 4.17 7.14 18.99
CA ASP A 203 4.16 7.62 17.60
C ASP A 203 3.84 6.47 16.63
N LEU A 204 4.30 5.25 16.94
CA LEU A 204 3.92 4.03 16.23
C LEU A 204 2.42 3.75 16.37
N VAL A 205 1.90 3.80 17.59
CA VAL A 205 0.47 3.52 17.86
C VAL A 205 -0.41 4.53 17.12
N ASP A 206 -0.12 5.83 17.24
CA ASP A 206 -0.88 6.90 16.58
C ASP A 206 -0.88 6.73 15.05
N LEU A 207 0.27 6.41 14.46
CA LEU A 207 0.39 6.17 13.01
C LEU A 207 -0.44 4.95 12.58
N VAL A 208 -0.29 3.83 13.28
CA VAL A 208 -0.98 2.59 12.95
C VAL A 208 -2.49 2.74 13.12
N GLU A 209 -2.96 3.34 14.22
CA GLU A 209 -4.37 3.57 14.45
C GLU A 209 -4.97 4.47 13.37
N ALA A 210 -4.28 5.54 12.99
CA ALA A 210 -4.77 6.42 11.93
C ALA A 210 -4.83 5.72 10.56
N ILE A 211 -3.87 4.86 10.23
CA ILE A 211 -3.93 4.07 8.99
C ILE A 211 -5.07 3.05 9.06
N MET A 212 -5.26 2.40 10.21
CA MET A 212 -6.29 1.38 10.43
C MET A 212 -7.70 1.97 10.54
N GLU A 213 -7.83 3.26 10.88
CA GLU A 213 -9.09 4.01 10.77
C GLU A 213 -9.51 4.15 9.29
N ILE A 214 -8.55 4.39 8.39
CA ILE A 214 -8.79 4.49 6.95
C ILE A 214 -9.00 3.10 6.32
N LEU A 215 -8.17 2.12 6.70
CA LEU A 215 -8.15 0.76 6.13
C LEU A 215 -8.22 -0.30 7.23
N PRO A 216 -9.40 -0.52 7.84
CA PRO A 216 -9.54 -1.42 8.98
C PRO A 216 -9.28 -2.89 8.66
N SER A 217 -9.26 -3.29 7.39
CA SER A 217 -9.00 -4.67 6.94
C SER A 217 -7.53 -4.95 6.61
N ASN A 218 -6.61 -3.99 6.84
CA ASN A 218 -5.19 -4.12 6.51
C ASN A 218 -4.44 -5.07 7.47
N TYR A 219 -4.69 -6.36 7.32
CA TYR A 219 -4.07 -7.40 8.13
C TYR A 219 -2.56 -7.51 7.90
N GLN A 220 -2.04 -7.12 6.73
CA GLN A 220 -0.60 -7.14 6.45
C GLN A 220 0.16 -6.14 7.34
N LEU A 221 -0.38 -4.94 7.51
CA LEU A 221 0.14 -3.97 8.46
C LEU A 221 0.04 -4.50 9.89
N ALA A 222 -1.12 -5.03 10.29
CA ALA A 222 -1.33 -5.55 11.65
C ALA A 222 -0.38 -6.72 11.99
N VAL A 223 -0.12 -7.62 11.05
CA VAL A 223 0.88 -8.71 11.19
C VAL A 223 2.27 -8.12 11.38
N SER A 224 2.65 -7.10 10.62
CA SER A 224 3.97 -6.45 10.71
C SER A 224 4.17 -5.76 12.06
N VAL A 225 3.12 -5.11 12.59
CA VAL A 225 3.11 -4.52 13.93
C VAL A 225 3.33 -5.59 14.99
N CYS A 226 2.61 -6.71 14.91
CA CYS A 226 2.76 -7.80 15.86
C CYS A 226 4.16 -8.42 15.84
N LYS A 227 4.75 -8.61 14.65
CA LYS A 227 6.12 -9.11 14.48
C LYS A 227 7.16 -8.17 15.07
N LEU A 228 7.00 -6.86 14.83
CA LEU A 228 7.88 -5.84 15.42
C LEU A 228 7.84 -5.88 16.95
N LEU A 229 6.64 -5.98 17.52
CA LEU A 229 6.44 -5.97 18.97
C LEU A 229 6.81 -7.28 19.66
N SER A 230 6.87 -8.40 18.95
CA SER A 230 7.35 -9.68 19.53
C SER A 230 8.80 -9.63 20.01
N GLY A 231 9.58 -8.61 19.60
CA GLY A 231 10.96 -8.38 20.05
C GLY A 231 11.12 -7.29 21.12
N VAL A 232 10.04 -6.62 21.55
CA VAL A 232 10.08 -5.53 22.53
C VAL A 232 9.71 -6.07 23.92
N PRO A 233 10.44 -5.73 25.00
CA PRO A 233 10.14 -6.21 26.34
C PRO A 233 8.71 -5.89 26.81
N ASP A 234 8.10 -6.88 27.45
CA ASP A 234 6.67 -7.03 27.73
C ASP A 234 5.98 -5.82 28.35
N SER A 235 5.06 -5.22 27.59
CA SER A 235 3.93 -4.49 28.17
C SER A 235 2.64 -5.20 27.76
N ALA A 236 1.94 -5.78 28.74
CA ALA A 236 0.68 -6.49 28.52
C ALA A 236 -0.37 -5.65 27.79
N SER A 237 -0.37 -4.32 27.97
CA SER A 237 -1.28 -3.41 27.26
C SER A 237 -0.94 -3.29 25.78
N VAL A 238 0.34 -3.31 25.43
CA VAL A 238 0.84 -3.21 24.04
C VAL A 238 0.58 -4.51 23.30
N SER A 239 0.85 -5.65 23.95
CA SER A 239 0.51 -6.96 23.41
C SER A 239 -1.01 -7.14 23.23
N PHE A 240 -1.82 -6.65 24.17
CA PHE A 240 -3.28 -6.65 24.06
C PHE A 240 -3.76 -5.79 22.88
N TRP A 241 -3.22 -4.58 22.74
CA TRP A 241 -3.53 -3.68 21.63
C TRP A 241 -3.19 -4.32 20.29
N ALA A 242 -1.96 -4.81 20.11
CA ALA A 242 -1.51 -5.42 18.86
C ALA A 242 -2.33 -6.66 18.49
N SER A 243 -2.63 -7.49 19.49
CA SER A 243 -3.46 -8.68 19.31
C SER A 243 -4.89 -8.34 18.91
N SER A 244 -5.48 -7.32 19.55
CA SER A 244 -6.82 -6.83 19.22
C SER A 244 -6.86 -6.24 17.80
N LEU A 245 -5.82 -5.48 17.44
CA LEU A 245 -5.66 -4.90 16.11
C LEU A 245 -5.63 -5.98 15.02
N LEU A 246 -4.81 -7.01 15.20
CA LEU A 246 -4.69 -8.13 14.26
C LEU A 246 -5.99 -8.91 14.10
N VAL A 247 -6.65 -9.24 15.21
CA VAL A 247 -7.93 -9.97 15.18
C VAL A 247 -9.00 -9.16 14.49
N ASN A 248 -9.12 -7.86 14.81
CA ASN A 248 -10.08 -6.97 14.17
C ASN A 248 -9.79 -6.83 12.67
N ALA A 249 -8.52 -6.66 12.29
CA ALA A 249 -8.14 -6.56 10.88
C ALA A 249 -8.55 -7.79 10.07
N LEU A 250 -8.28 -8.98 10.61
CA LEU A 250 -8.66 -10.24 9.96
C LEU A 250 -10.17 -10.44 9.90
N PHE A 251 -10.90 -10.01 10.92
CA PHE A 251 -12.37 -10.14 10.93
C PHE A 251 -13.02 -9.24 9.89
N GLN A 252 -12.45 -8.04 9.68
CA GLN A 252 -12.87 -7.12 8.62
C GLN A 252 -12.41 -7.57 7.22
N ALA A 253 -11.34 -8.36 7.14
CA ALA A 253 -10.82 -8.93 5.90
C ALA A 253 -11.51 -10.25 5.47
N VAL A 254 -12.63 -10.65 6.08
CA VAL A 254 -13.36 -11.88 5.67
C VAL A 254 -14.22 -11.60 4.43
N PRO A 255 -14.19 -12.43 3.38
CA PRO A 255 -13.41 -13.66 3.18
C PRO A 255 -12.09 -13.45 2.38
N VAL A 256 -11.62 -12.20 2.23
CA VAL A 256 -10.46 -11.82 1.42
C VAL A 256 -9.15 -12.47 1.91
N ALA A 257 -8.94 -12.58 3.22
CA ALA A 257 -7.68 -13.09 3.77
C ALA A 257 -7.58 -14.64 3.63
N PRO A 258 -6.57 -15.18 2.94
CA PRO A 258 -6.40 -16.62 2.72
C PRO A 258 -6.01 -17.38 3.99
N GLU A 259 -6.27 -18.70 4.01
CA GLU A 259 -6.08 -19.58 5.19
C GLU A 259 -4.70 -19.44 5.85
N TYR A 260 -3.62 -19.34 5.05
CA TYR A 260 -2.26 -19.26 5.60
C TYR A 260 -2.05 -18.02 6.47
N VAL A 261 -2.74 -16.91 6.20
CA VAL A 261 -2.67 -15.68 7.01
C VAL A 261 -3.30 -15.91 8.38
N TRP A 262 -4.42 -16.64 8.43
CA TRP A 262 -5.06 -17.00 9.70
C TRP A 262 -4.20 -17.94 10.53
N VAL A 263 -3.51 -18.88 9.88
CA VAL A 263 -2.56 -19.78 10.55
C VAL A 263 -1.38 -18.98 11.11
N GLU A 264 -0.80 -18.08 10.32
CA GLU A 264 0.30 -17.22 10.76
C GLU A 264 -0.12 -16.33 11.94
N ALA A 265 -1.30 -15.70 11.87
CA ALA A 265 -1.85 -14.91 12.95
C ALA A 265 -2.07 -15.73 14.23
N ALA A 266 -2.49 -16.99 14.12
CA ALA A 266 -2.64 -17.88 15.28
C ALA A 266 -1.29 -18.08 16.01
N VAL A 267 -0.21 -18.27 15.26
CA VAL A 267 1.16 -18.42 15.82
C VAL A 267 1.62 -17.13 16.49
N ILE A 268 1.41 -16.00 15.84
CA ILE A 268 1.77 -14.67 16.38
C ILE A 268 1.02 -14.40 17.69
N LEU A 269 -0.29 -14.64 17.72
CA LEU A 269 -1.11 -14.43 18.91
C LEU A 269 -0.66 -15.30 20.08
N LEU A 270 -0.27 -16.56 19.84
CA LEU A 270 0.26 -17.44 20.88
C LEU A 270 1.55 -16.92 21.52
N ASN A 271 2.37 -16.17 20.76
CA ASN A 271 3.62 -15.60 21.26
C ASN A 271 3.42 -14.26 21.98
N LEU A 272 2.41 -13.48 21.57
CA LEU A 272 2.15 -12.14 22.12
C LEU A 272 1.23 -12.17 23.34
N THR A 273 0.30 -13.13 23.43
CA THR A 273 -0.78 -13.07 24.43
C THR A 273 -0.57 -14.01 25.60
N ASP A 274 -0.36 -13.42 26.79
CA ASP A 274 -0.79 -14.05 28.05
C ASP A 274 -2.33 -14.11 28.16
N ILE A 275 -3.03 -13.36 27.31
CA ILE A 275 -4.48 -13.16 27.33
C ILE A 275 -5.17 -14.20 26.44
N GLN A 276 -5.47 -15.34 27.06
CA GLN A 276 -6.08 -16.51 26.41
C GLN A 276 -7.45 -16.22 25.75
N SER A 277 -8.19 -15.20 26.21
CA SER A 277 -9.55 -14.90 25.72
C SER A 277 -9.59 -14.44 24.27
N ILE A 278 -8.65 -13.57 23.85
CA ILE A 278 -8.53 -13.10 22.46
C ILE A 278 -8.15 -14.29 21.56
N SER A 279 -7.20 -15.10 21.99
CA SER A 279 -6.76 -16.27 21.22
C SER A 279 -7.89 -17.29 21.06
N VAL A 280 -8.73 -17.52 22.06
CA VAL A 280 -9.90 -18.41 21.94
C VAL A 280 -10.96 -17.84 20.98
N SER A 281 -11.28 -16.55 21.08
CA SER A 281 -12.27 -15.92 20.19
C SER A 281 -11.80 -15.92 18.73
N PHE A 282 -10.50 -15.66 18.53
CA PHE A 282 -9.84 -15.76 17.23
C PHE A 282 -9.98 -17.16 16.63
N HIS A 283 -9.60 -18.23 17.34
CA HIS A 283 -9.68 -19.58 16.80
C HIS A 283 -11.13 -20.00 16.46
N LYS A 284 -12.11 -19.64 17.31
CA LYS A 284 -13.53 -19.90 17.02
C LYS A 284 -13.97 -19.23 15.72
N ARG A 285 -13.56 -17.98 15.48
CA ARG A 285 -13.88 -17.26 14.24
C ARG A 285 -13.10 -17.82 13.05
N ALA A 286 -11.80 -18.08 13.20
CA ALA A 286 -10.94 -18.64 12.17
C ALA A 286 -11.49 -19.98 11.65
N LEU A 287 -11.95 -20.85 12.55
CA LEU A 287 -12.56 -22.14 12.21
C LEU A 287 -13.99 -22.03 11.65
N SER A 288 -14.68 -20.91 11.88
CA SER A 288 -15.93 -20.61 11.18
C SER A 288 -15.67 -20.24 9.71
N VAL A 289 -14.57 -19.54 9.44
CA VAL A 289 -14.15 -19.15 8.07
C VAL A 289 -13.48 -20.34 7.34
N TYR A 290 -12.58 -21.06 8.02
CA TYR A 290 -11.80 -22.17 7.50
C TYR A 290 -12.02 -23.46 8.31
N PRO A 291 -13.23 -24.06 8.25
CA PRO A 291 -13.60 -25.21 9.08
C PRO A 291 -12.77 -26.46 8.83
N PHE A 292 -12.09 -26.56 7.68
CA PHE A 292 -11.28 -27.72 7.28
C PHE A 292 -9.77 -27.52 7.43
N SER A 293 -9.32 -26.39 7.98
CA SER A 293 -7.89 -26.15 8.20
C SER A 293 -7.36 -27.00 9.37
N ILE A 294 -6.62 -28.07 9.04
CA ILE A 294 -5.96 -28.91 10.04
C ILE A 294 -4.98 -28.10 10.89
N LYS A 295 -4.29 -27.11 10.29
CA LYS A 295 -3.33 -26.25 10.98
C LYS A 295 -4.01 -25.38 12.06
N LEU A 296 -5.15 -24.76 11.74
CA LEU A 296 -5.92 -23.98 12.70
C LEU A 296 -6.49 -24.84 13.83
N TRP A 297 -6.99 -26.04 13.52
CA TRP A 297 -7.46 -26.98 14.55
C TRP A 297 -6.34 -27.44 15.48
N LYS A 298 -5.15 -27.75 14.95
CA LYS A 298 -3.97 -28.10 15.77
C LYS A 298 -3.53 -26.93 16.64
N SER A 299 -3.53 -25.71 16.11
CA SER A 299 -3.25 -24.50 16.89
C SER A 299 -4.27 -24.31 18.02
N TYR A 300 -5.57 -24.49 17.74
CA TYR A 300 -6.61 -24.36 18.75
C TYR A 300 -6.52 -25.44 19.84
N LEU A 301 -6.16 -26.66 19.44
CA LEU A 301 -5.91 -27.76 20.38
C LEU A 301 -4.72 -27.44 21.31
N ASN A 302 -3.66 -26.85 20.77
CA ASN A 302 -2.49 -26.46 21.56
C ASN A 302 -2.85 -25.38 22.59
N LEU A 303 -3.62 -24.37 22.19
CA LEU A 303 -4.19 -23.38 23.13
C LEU A 303 -5.15 -24.04 24.16
N SER A 304 -5.85 -25.09 23.76
CA SER A 304 -6.80 -25.79 24.64
C SER A 304 -6.11 -26.67 25.69
N ARG A 305 -4.84 -27.04 25.46
CA ARG A 305 -4.00 -27.73 26.47
C ARG A 305 -3.75 -26.86 27.69
N THR A 306 -3.52 -25.56 27.47
CA THR A 306 -3.25 -24.62 28.57
C THR A 306 -4.51 -24.19 29.31
N THR A 307 -5.68 -24.27 28.67
CA THR A 307 -6.99 -23.88 29.25
C THR A 307 -7.83 -25.04 29.78
N GLY A 308 -7.43 -26.30 29.58
CA GLY A 308 -8.13 -27.50 30.06
C GLY A 308 -9.35 -27.94 29.22
N ASN A 309 -9.62 -27.31 28.07
CA ASN A 309 -10.84 -27.54 27.26
C ASN A 309 -10.65 -28.51 26.08
N MET A 310 -9.62 -29.36 26.12
CA MET A 310 -9.19 -30.20 25.00
C MET A 310 -10.30 -31.09 24.41
N GLY A 311 -11.12 -31.72 25.27
CA GLY A 311 -12.15 -32.66 24.83
C GLY A 311 -13.16 -32.02 23.88
N THR A 312 -13.59 -30.79 24.18
CA THR A 312 -14.56 -30.06 23.35
C THR A 312 -14.01 -29.72 21.96
N VAL A 313 -12.72 -29.40 21.86
CA VAL A 313 -12.06 -29.09 20.59
C VAL A 313 -11.89 -30.35 19.73
N ILE A 314 -11.52 -31.48 20.33
CA ILE A 314 -11.39 -32.76 19.62
C ILE A 314 -12.75 -33.21 19.08
N GLU A 315 -13.81 -33.11 19.88
CA GLU A 315 -15.16 -33.45 19.45
C GLU A 315 -15.66 -32.53 18.32
N ALA A 316 -15.43 -31.22 18.43
CA ALA A 316 -15.80 -30.26 17.39
C ALA A 316 -15.05 -30.51 16.08
N ALA A 317 -13.75 -30.84 16.13
CA ALA A 317 -12.96 -31.21 14.96
C ALA A 317 -13.47 -32.51 14.32
N ARG A 318 -13.78 -33.51 15.16
CA ARG A 318 -14.33 -34.80 14.70
C ARG A 318 -15.69 -34.63 14.02
N ALA A 319 -16.55 -33.73 14.53
CA ALA A 319 -17.83 -33.39 13.89
C ALA A 319 -17.66 -32.75 12.50
N LYS A 320 -16.48 -32.21 12.20
CA LYS A 320 -16.10 -31.69 10.87
C LYS A 320 -15.30 -32.71 10.04
N GLY A 321 -15.16 -33.95 10.51
CA GLY A 321 -14.42 -35.02 9.81
C GLY A 321 -12.91 -34.96 9.98
N ILE A 322 -12.39 -34.19 10.94
CA ILE A 322 -10.96 -33.97 11.14
C ILE A 322 -10.47 -34.80 12.33
N LYS A 323 -9.40 -35.56 12.11
CA LYS A 323 -8.69 -36.29 13.16
C LYS A 323 -7.48 -35.46 13.62
N LEU A 324 -7.48 -35.14 14.91
CA LEU A 324 -6.38 -34.46 15.59
C LEU A 324 -5.62 -35.53 16.38
N ASP A 325 -4.89 -36.37 15.65
CA ASP A 325 -3.99 -37.38 16.21
C ASP A 325 -2.68 -36.72 16.68
#